data_AF-A0A949X8P2-F1
#
_entry.id   AF-A0A949X8P2-F1
#
_cell.length_a   1.000
_cell.length_b   1.000
_cell.length_c   1.000
_cell.angle_alpha   90.00
_cell.angle_beta   90.00
_cell.angle_gamma   90.00
#
_symmetry.space_group_name_H-M   'P 1'
#
loop_
_entity.id
_entity.type
_entity.pdbx_description
1 polymer ?
#
loop_
_entity_poly.entity_id
_entity_poly.type
_entity_poly.pdbx_seq_one_letter_code
_entity_poly.pdbx_strand_id
1 'polypeptide(L)' 'MSPEVSDLLKRALALPAEERAALANTLLDSLEASDPSVEAAWNEEVARRIADLKSGRAVTVAWEQLHRELLAMENES' A
#
# COMPACT_ATOMS: atom_id res chain seq x y z
N MET A 1 -0.67 8.47 28.42
CA MET A 1 0.49 8.98 27.66
C MET A 1 1.49 9.55 28.66
N SER A 2 2.78 9.35 28.43
CA SER A 2 3.79 10.04 29.25
C SER A 2 3.73 11.56 29.01
N PRO A 3 4.28 12.38 29.90
CA PRO A 3 4.39 13.82 29.70
C PRO A 3 5.07 14.17 28.36
N GLU A 4 6.11 13.43 27.99
CA GLU A 4 6.88 13.62 26.76
C GLU A 4 6.04 13.32 25.51
N VAL A 5 5.28 12.21 25.52
CA VAL A 5 4.38 11.86 24.42
C VAL A 5 3.28 12.91 24.25
N SER A 6 2.78 13.46 25.36
CA SER A 6 1.75 14.50 25.34
C SER A 6 2.28 15.82 24.77
N ASP A 7 3.54 16.17 25.06
CA ASP A 7 4.18 17.36 24.50
C ASP A 7 4.48 17.21 23.00
N LEU A 8 4.99 16.04 22.59
CA LEU A 8 5.19 15.72 21.17
C LEU A 8 3.88 15.80 20.38
N LEU A 9 2.78 15.27 20.92
CA LEU A 9 1.47 15.34 20.28
C LEU A 9 1.01 16.79 20.11
N LYS A 10 1.16 17.64 21.13
CA LYS A 10 0.81 19.07 21.04
C LYS A 10 1.62 19.78 19.96
N ARG A 11 2.93 19.51 19.89
CA ARG A 11 3.82 20.09 18.88
C ARG A 11 3.45 19.61 17.47
N ALA A 12 3.16 18.32 17.30
CA ALA A 12 2.70 17.75 16.04
C ALA A 12 1.38 18.38 15.57
N LEU A 13 0.40 18.54 16.46
CA LEU A 13 -0.90 19.15 16.10
C LEU A 13 -0.79 20.63 15.72
N ALA A 14 0.25 21.33 16.16
CA ALA A 14 0.52 22.73 15.79
C ALA A 14 1.13 22.90 14.39
N LEU A 15 1.61 21.82 13.76
CA LEU A 15 2.18 21.88 12.40
C LEU A 15 1.09 22.11 11.35
N PRO A 16 1.45 22.62 10.15
CA PRO A 16 0.58 22.62 8.98
C PRO A 16 0.08 21.22 8.62
N ALA A 17 -1.06 21.13 7.93
CA ALA A 17 -1.70 19.85 7.62
C ALA A 17 -0.79 18.88 6.84
N GLU A 18 -0.01 19.40 5.88
CA GLU A 18 0.92 18.63 5.07
C GLU A 18 2.07 18.05 5.91
N GLU A 19 2.68 18.86 6.77
CA GLU A 19 3.75 18.41 7.66
C GLU A 19 3.26 17.38 8.69
N ARG A 20 2.01 17.53 9.17
CA ARG A 20 1.38 16.51 10.02
C ARG A 20 1.19 15.18 9.29
N ALA A 21 0.76 15.22 8.03
CA ALA A 21 0.58 14.03 7.23
C ALA A 21 1.93 13.31 6.99
N ALA A 22 2.98 14.07 6.66
CA ALA A 22 4.32 13.54 6.49
C ALA A 22 4.85 12.88 7.80
N LEU A 23 4.69 13.57 8.94
CA LEU A 23 5.09 13.04 10.24
C LEU A 23 4.31 11.77 10.62
N ALA A 24 3.00 11.76 10.38
CA ALA A 24 2.16 10.60 10.64
C ALA A 24 2.60 9.39 9.80
N ASN A 25 2.86 9.58 8.50
CA ASN A 25 3.36 8.52 7.63
C ASN A 25 4.70 7.98 8.11
N THR A 26 5.67 8.84 8.44
CA THR A 26 6.97 8.38 8.95
C THR A 26 6.85 7.56 10.24
N LEU A 27 5.94 7.96 11.14
CA LEU A 27 5.68 7.20 12.36
C LEU A 27 5.01 5.86 12.05
N LEU A 28 4.06 5.81 11.12
CA LEU A 28 3.43 4.57 10.68
C LEU A 28 4.44 3.62 10.03
N ASP A 29 5.27 4.11 9.11
CA ASP A 29 6.34 3.35 8.47
C ASP A 29 7.33 2.77 9.50
N SER A 30 7.60 3.50 10.59
CA SER A 30 8.47 3.01 11.66
C SER A 30 7.87 1.87 12.49
N LEU A 31 6.55 1.73 12.47
CA LEU A 31 5.80 0.67 13.15
C LEU A 31 5.58 -0.53 12.23
N GLU A 32 5.59 -0.34 10.92
CA GLU A 32 5.64 -1.40 9.93
C GLU A 32 7.01 -2.08 9.98
N ALA A 33 7.20 -2.94 10.99
CA ALA A 33 8.22 -3.96 10.90
C ALA A 33 7.88 -4.82 9.68
N SER A 34 8.75 -4.83 8.67
CA SER A 34 8.66 -5.80 7.57
C SER A 34 8.70 -7.18 8.21
N ASP A 35 7.53 -7.81 8.35
CA ASP A 35 7.46 -9.19 8.80
C ASP A 35 8.11 -10.03 7.70
N PRO A 36 9.30 -10.61 7.94
CA PRO A 36 10.00 -11.34 6.89
C PRO A 36 9.17 -12.52 6.36
N SER A 37 8.20 -13.00 7.14
CA SER A 37 7.26 -14.03 6.70
C SER A 37 6.23 -13.51 5.70
N VAL A 38 5.76 -12.26 5.84
CA VAL A 38 4.85 -11.63 4.87
C VAL A 38 5.57 -11.39 3.55
N GLU A 39 6.80 -10.87 3.61
CA GLU A 39 7.64 -10.70 2.43
C GLU A 39 7.97 -12.05 1.76
N ALA A 40 8.29 -13.08 2.53
CA ALA A 40 8.52 -14.42 1.99
C ALA A 40 7.27 -14.99 1.31
N ALA A 41 6.10 -14.88 1.95
CA ALA A 41 4.83 -15.33 1.39
C ALA A 41 4.46 -14.55 0.11
N TRP A 42 4.73 -13.25 0.07
CA TRP A 42 4.53 -12.43 -1.13
C TRP A 42 5.45 -12.87 -2.27
N ASN A 43 6.73 -13.10 -1.98
CA ASN A 43 7.69 -13.59 -2.97
C ASN A 43 7.29 -14.95 -3.54
N GLU A 44 6.81 -15.87 -2.70
CA GLU A 44 6.29 -17.18 -3.13
C GLU A 44 5.07 -17.01 -4.05
N GLU A 45 4.13 -16.14 -3.67
CA GLU A 45 2.93 -15.87 -4.46
C GLU A 45 3.25 -15.24 -5.83
N VAL A 46 4.18 -14.28 -5.88
CA VAL A 46 4.64 -13.67 -7.14
C VAL A 46 5.28 -14.73 -8.04
N ALA A 47 6.16 -15.58 -7.50
CA ALA A 47 6.80 -16.66 -8.25
C ALA A 47 5.76 -17.65 -8.81
N ARG A 48 4.77 -18.02 -7.99
CA ARG A 48 3.65 -18.89 -8.42
C ARG A 48 2.84 -18.27 -9.55
N ARG A 49 2.43 -16.99 -9.42
CA ARG A 49 1.66 -16.28 -10.47
C ARG A 49 2.43 -16.18 -11.79
N ILE A 50 3.73 -15.91 -11.74
CA ILE A 50 4.58 -15.89 -12.94
C ILE A 50 4.61 -17.28 -13.60
N ALA A 51 4.72 -18.36 -12.81
CA ALA A 51 4.70 -19.71 -13.35
C ALA A 51 3.34 -20.08 -13.96
N ASP A 52 2.23 -19.67 -13.34
CA ASP A 52 0.88 -19.88 -13.86
C ASP A 52 0.65 -19.12 -15.17
N LEU A 53 1.17 -17.89 -15.30
CA LEU A 53 1.15 -17.12 -16.55
C LEU A 53 1.97 -17.81 -17.65
N LYS A 54 3.22 -18.18 -17.35
CA LYS A 54 4.12 -18.84 -18.33
C LYS A 54 3.60 -20.20 -18.80
N SER A 55 2.88 -20.92 -17.93
CA SER A 55 2.31 -22.23 -18.24
C SER A 55 0.91 -22.17 -18.88
N GLY A 56 0.33 -20.97 -19.01
CA GLY A 56 -1.03 -20.80 -19.55
C GLY A 56 -2.15 -21.24 -18.61
N ARG A 57 -1.85 -21.52 -17.33
CA ARG A 57 -2.86 -21.86 -16.31
C ARG A 57 -3.63 -20.64 -15.81
N ALA A 58 -3.03 -19.46 -15.89
CA ALA A 58 -3.67 -18.23 -15.47
C ALA A 58 -4.77 -17.81 -16.45
N VAL A 59 -5.94 -17.47 -15.92
CA VAL A 59 -6.98 -16.78 -16.69
C VAL A 59 -6.58 -15.33 -16.86
N THR A 60 -6.38 -14.89 -18.10
CA THR A 60 -5.99 -13.52 -18.43
C THR A 60 -7.09 -12.82 -19.21
N VAL A 61 -7.22 -11.51 -19.02
CA VAL A 61 -8.06 -10.65 -19.86
C VAL A 61 -7.18 -9.90 -20.87
N ALA A 62 -7.73 -9.60 -22.04
CA ALA A 62 -7.03 -8.77 -23.02
C ALA A 62 -6.89 -7.34 -22.48
N TRP A 63 -5.75 -6.69 -22.77
CA TRP A 63 -5.47 -5.34 -22.29
C TRP A 63 -6.55 -4.34 -22.74
N GLU A 64 -7.01 -4.45 -23.98
CA GLU A 64 -8.02 -3.57 -24.55
C GLU A 64 -9.37 -3.72 -23.83
N GLN A 65 -9.67 -4.92 -23.30
CA GLN A 65 -10.86 -5.14 -22.51
C GLN A 65 -10.75 -4.42 -21.16
N LEU A 66 -9.67 -4.70 -20.40
CA LEU A 66 -9.45 -4.08 -19.09
C LEU A 66 -9.43 -2.54 -19.18
N HIS A 67 -8.76 -2.00 -20.21
CA HIS A 67 -8.67 -0.56 -20.41
C HIS A 67 -10.04 0.10 -20.64
N ARG A 68 -10.94 -0.56 -21.39
CA ARG A 68 -12.33 -0.06 -21.56
C ARG A 68 -13.10 -0.09 -20.26
N GLU A 69 -12.94 -1.14 -19.45
CA GLU A 69 -13.62 -1.28 -18.16
C GLU A 69 -13.17 -0.18 -17.19
N LEU A 70 -11.85 0.09 -17.09
CA LEU A 70 -11.31 1.16 -16.23
C LEU A 70 -11.84 2.55 -16.63
N LEU A 71 -11.87 2.86 -17.93
CA LEU A 71 -12.41 4.14 -18.43
C LEU A 71 -13.92 4.28 -18.17
N ALA A 72 -14.67 3.18 -18.18
CA ALA A 72 -16.09 3.21 -17.84
C ALA A 72 -16.30 3.54 -16.34
N MET A 73 -15.48 2.96 -15.46
CA MET A 73 -15.54 3.22 -14.01
C MET A 73 -15.25 4.68 -13.64
N GLU A 74 -14.31 5.33 -14.33
CA GLU A 74 -14.00 6.76 -14.12
C GLU A 74 -15.14 7.69 -14.57
N ASN A 75 -15.92 7.30 -15.57
CA ASN A 75 -17.04 8.12 -16.07
C ASN A 75 -18.33 7.95 -15.25
N GLU A 76 -18.37 6.98 -14.33
CA GLU A 76 -19.50 6.69 -13.44
C GLU A 76 -19.34 7.28 -12.02
N SER A 77 -18.22 7.92 -11.72
CA SER A 77 -17.91 8.56 -10.42
C SER A 77 -18.06 10.08 -10.46
#